data_AF-A0AAP0MRP6-F1
#
_entry.id   AF-A0AAP0MRP6-F1
#
_cell.length_a   1.000
_cell.length_b   1.000
_cell.length_c   1.000
_cell.angle_alpha   90.00
_cell.angle_beta   90.00
_cell.angle_gamma   90.00
#
_symmetry.space_group_name_H-M   'P 1'
#
loop_
_entity.id
_entity.type
_entity.pdbx_description
1 polymer ?
#
loop_
_entity_poly.entity_id
_entity_poly.type
_entity_poly.pdbx_seq_one_letter_code
_entity_poly.pdbx_strand_id
1 'polypeptide(L)'
;MARFLPIFATQIIFLLFLLSSFTKIQVHGYAKTMNKNLMGLKKEKLTHFQIYWHDIQSGQNPTSISVVRPPTNTSTNGFGIINMIDNPLTAGPEMSSKMVGRAQGFYALASQEEVDLLMAMNFAFIEGKYNGSSITVLGRNQVFSKIREMPVIGGSGLFSLVFGESYGYAKTIDKKFFGLKEEKRSHFRVYWHDIYSGSNPTAMAIVQPQNNSSTMFGFLSMIDDPLTEGPELNSKLVGKAQGFYGSASQEENGLIVIMNFVFMEGKYNGSTLTILGRNKVFLPVREMPVIGGSGLFRFARGYVKARTIKFNQTNGDATVEYNIYVLHY
;
A
#
# COMPACT_ATOMS: atom_id res chain seq x y z
N MET A 1 35.78 76.07 43.29
CA MET A 1 35.44 76.24 41.86
C MET A 1 34.38 75.19 41.53
N ALA A 2 33.10 75.58 41.60
CA ALA A 2 32.20 75.82 40.46
C ALA A 2 31.72 74.51 39.79
N ARG A 3 30.44 74.20 39.56
CA ARG A 3 29.15 74.92 39.74
C ARG A 3 27.98 73.93 39.45
N PHE A 4 26.86 74.08 40.18
CA PHE A 4 25.42 73.81 39.88
C PHE A 4 24.80 72.39 39.64
N LEU A 5 24.21 71.83 40.73
CA LEU A 5 22.80 71.36 41.02
C LEU A 5 21.72 71.21 39.89
N PRO A 6 20.51 70.60 40.15
CA PRO A 6 20.11 69.24 40.63
C PRO A 6 18.85 68.72 39.84
N ILE A 7 18.11 67.69 40.32
CA ILE A 7 16.61 67.53 40.33
C ILE A 7 16.14 66.06 40.22
N PHE A 8 15.33 65.67 41.23
CA PHE A 8 14.19 64.74 41.30
C PHE A 8 13.93 63.70 40.18
N ALA A 9 13.75 62.43 40.56
CA ALA A 9 12.49 61.69 40.35
C ALA A 9 12.51 60.32 41.05
N THR A 10 11.45 60.09 41.82
CA THR A 10 10.94 58.88 42.46
C THR A 10 10.98 57.60 41.62
N GLN A 11 11.24 56.45 42.26
CA GLN A 11 10.41 55.24 42.07
C GLN A 11 10.59 54.24 43.24
N ILE A 12 9.58 54.29 44.11
CA ILE A 12 9.09 53.23 45.00
C ILE A 12 8.53 52.08 44.14
N ILE A 13 8.56 50.85 44.66
CA ILE A 13 7.73 49.62 44.39
C ILE A 13 8.71 48.43 44.49
N PHE A 14 9.01 47.86 45.66
CA PHE A 14 8.18 46.97 46.49
C PHE A 14 7.11 46.18 45.71
N LEU A 15 7.43 44.92 45.43
CA LEU A 15 6.59 43.75 45.74
C LEU A 15 5.08 43.92 45.48
N LEU A 16 4.62 43.55 44.28
CA LEU A 16 3.23 43.18 44.06
C LEU A 16 3.14 42.03 43.05
N PHE A 17 2.75 40.88 43.60
CA PHE A 17 1.99 39.82 42.97
C PHE A 17 1.36 40.20 41.63
N LEU A 18 1.83 39.57 40.55
CA LEU A 18 0.97 39.24 39.43
C LEU A 18 1.29 37.81 39.03
N LEU A 19 0.33 36.93 39.34
CA LEU A 19 0.19 35.60 38.80
C LEU A 19 0.36 35.69 37.28
N SER A 20 1.53 35.34 36.74
CA SER A 20 1.56 34.72 35.44
C SER A 20 1.26 33.25 35.67
N SER A 21 -0.04 32.96 35.80
CA SER A 21 -0.58 31.65 35.45
C SER A 21 0.03 31.32 34.09
N PHE A 22 1.03 30.43 34.07
CA PHE A 22 1.37 29.75 32.84
C PHE A 22 0.15 28.87 32.55
N THR A 23 -0.85 29.46 31.93
CA THR A 23 -1.81 28.73 31.14
C THR A 23 -0.95 27.88 30.23
N LYS A 24 -0.97 26.56 30.45
CA LYS A 24 -0.58 25.63 29.41
C LYS A 24 -1.47 26.01 28.23
N ILE A 25 -0.91 26.77 27.31
CA ILE A 25 -1.49 26.93 25.98
C ILE A 25 -1.47 25.52 25.44
N GLN A 26 -2.58 24.83 25.62
CA GLN A 26 -2.85 23.58 24.97
C GLN A 26 -3.05 23.94 23.52
N VAL A 27 -1.92 24.03 22.80
CA VAL A 27 -1.91 24.01 21.35
C VAL A 27 -2.70 22.76 20.99
N HIS A 28 -3.94 22.95 20.55
CA HIS A 28 -4.72 21.90 19.94
C HIS A 28 -4.09 21.67 18.57
N GLY A 29 -2.93 21.03 18.57
CA GLY A 29 -2.29 20.54 17.37
C GLY A 29 -3.22 19.54 16.70
N TYR A 30 -3.17 19.52 15.37
CA TYR A 30 -3.87 18.58 14.48
C TYR A 30 -3.83 17.11 14.95
N ALA A 31 -2.84 16.72 15.75
CA ALA A 31 -2.75 15.42 16.39
C ALA A 31 -2.41 15.53 17.88
N LYS A 32 -2.98 14.63 18.70
CA LYS A 32 -2.61 14.42 20.10
C LYS A 32 -2.07 13.00 20.26
N THR A 33 -0.92 12.88 20.92
CA THR A 33 -0.38 11.56 21.28
C THR A 33 -1.34 10.87 22.25
N MET A 34 -1.87 9.70 21.86
CA MET A 34 -2.74 8.89 22.71
C MET A 34 -1.92 7.94 23.57
N ASN A 35 -2.26 7.85 24.86
CA ASN A 35 -1.64 6.87 25.74
C ASN A 35 -2.14 5.47 25.39
N LYS A 36 -1.22 4.55 25.07
CA LYS A 36 -1.53 3.15 24.71
C LYS A 36 -2.35 2.43 25.79
N ASN A 37 -2.17 2.79 27.05
CA ASN A 37 -2.90 2.18 28.17
C ASN A 37 -4.37 2.63 28.22
N LEU A 38 -4.71 3.81 27.66
CA LEU A 38 -6.09 4.28 27.55
C LEU A 38 -6.85 3.60 26.41
N MET A 39 -6.16 2.96 25.46
CA MET A 39 -6.79 2.29 24.31
C MET A 39 -7.26 0.86 24.64
N GLY A 40 -6.98 0.35 25.86
CA GLY A 40 -7.40 -1.00 26.26
C GLY A 40 -6.92 -2.12 25.34
N LEU A 41 -5.78 -1.91 24.64
CA LEU A 41 -5.25 -2.84 23.64
C LEU A 41 -4.92 -4.19 24.31
N LYS A 42 -5.72 -5.20 24.00
CA LYS A 42 -5.53 -6.57 24.51
C LYS A 42 -4.55 -7.35 23.62
N LYS A 43 -4.21 -8.57 24.07
CA LYS A 43 -3.30 -9.49 23.37
C LYS A 43 -3.78 -9.75 21.93
N GLU A 44 -2.85 -9.71 20.98
CA GLU A 44 -3.09 -10.03 19.57
C GLU A 44 -3.74 -11.41 19.41
N LYS A 45 -4.73 -11.51 18.53
CA LYS A 45 -5.42 -12.75 18.18
C LYS A 45 -5.15 -13.10 16.73
N LEU A 46 -5.05 -14.39 16.45
CA LEU A 46 -4.94 -14.93 15.11
C LEU A 46 -6.24 -15.66 14.79
N THR A 47 -6.86 -15.35 13.66
CA THR A 47 -8.12 -15.94 13.24
C THR A 47 -7.96 -16.55 11.84
N HIS A 48 -8.44 -17.77 11.64
CA HIS A 48 -8.51 -18.42 10.33
C HIS A 48 -9.93 -18.38 9.79
N PHE A 49 -10.09 -17.97 8.53
CA PHE A 49 -11.35 -17.91 7.80
C PHE A 49 -11.35 -18.93 6.66
N GLN A 50 -12.49 -19.58 6.43
CA GLN A 50 -12.78 -20.29 5.20
C GLN A 50 -14.05 -19.69 4.56
N ILE A 51 -13.89 -19.11 3.38
CA ILE A 51 -14.94 -18.44 2.62
C ILE A 51 -14.76 -18.70 1.13
N TYR A 52 -15.84 -18.57 0.36
CA TYR A 52 -15.84 -18.72 -1.09
C TYR A 52 -16.18 -17.39 -1.74
N TRP A 53 -15.39 -16.99 -2.74
CA TRP A 53 -15.49 -15.73 -3.47
C TRP A 53 -16.06 -15.97 -4.87
N HIS A 54 -17.10 -15.22 -5.24
CA HIS A 54 -17.85 -15.42 -6.48
C HIS A 54 -17.67 -14.26 -7.46
N ASP A 55 -16.68 -14.36 -8.34
CA ASP A 55 -16.45 -13.37 -9.39
C ASP A 55 -17.38 -13.62 -10.59
N ILE A 56 -18.45 -12.82 -10.71
CA ILE A 56 -19.48 -12.98 -11.75
C ILE A 56 -19.31 -11.88 -12.78
N GLN A 57 -18.72 -12.20 -13.93
CA GLN A 57 -18.41 -11.22 -14.99
C GLN A 57 -19.48 -11.13 -16.09
N SER A 58 -20.46 -12.04 -16.11
CA SER A 58 -21.48 -12.15 -17.17
C SER A 58 -22.85 -12.52 -16.62
N GLY A 59 -23.90 -12.37 -17.43
CA GLY A 59 -25.29 -12.65 -17.06
C GLY A 59 -26.06 -11.37 -16.75
N GLN A 60 -27.26 -11.51 -16.17
CA GLN A 60 -28.15 -10.38 -15.91
C GLN A 60 -27.66 -9.46 -14.80
N ASN A 61 -26.96 -10.00 -13.80
CA ASN A 61 -26.48 -9.27 -12.62
C ASN A 61 -24.98 -9.54 -12.38
N PRO A 62 -24.08 -9.05 -13.27
CA PRO A 62 -22.65 -9.19 -13.05
C PRO A 62 -22.24 -8.44 -11.79
N THR A 63 -21.31 -9.02 -11.03
CA THR A 63 -20.75 -8.44 -9.80
C THR A 63 -19.31 -7.96 -10.00
N SER A 64 -18.82 -8.06 -11.24
CA SER A 64 -17.50 -7.61 -11.68
C SER A 64 -17.62 -6.96 -13.05
N ILE A 65 -17.12 -5.73 -13.16
CA ILE A 65 -17.24 -4.91 -14.36
C ILE A 65 -15.89 -4.28 -14.73
N SER A 66 -15.58 -4.29 -16.02
CA SER A 66 -14.39 -3.60 -16.54
C SER A 66 -14.60 -2.08 -16.54
N VAL A 67 -13.75 -1.37 -15.82
CA VAL A 67 -13.79 0.10 -15.67
C VAL A 67 -12.63 0.79 -16.37
N VAL A 68 -11.52 0.09 -16.61
CA VAL A 68 -10.41 0.55 -17.47
C VAL A 68 -10.07 -0.57 -18.44
N ARG A 69 -9.85 -0.18 -19.70
CA ARG A 69 -9.37 -1.05 -20.77
C ARG A 69 -8.05 -0.52 -21.32
N PRO A 70 -7.11 -1.40 -21.72
CA PRO A 70 -5.86 -0.96 -22.29
C PRO A 70 -6.09 -0.21 -23.61
N PRO A 71 -5.29 0.82 -23.93
CA PRO A 71 -5.43 1.60 -25.17
C PRO A 71 -5.29 0.76 -26.44
N THR A 72 -4.50 -0.32 -26.38
CA THR A 72 -4.25 -1.23 -27.50
C THR A 72 -4.73 -2.64 -27.15
N ASN A 73 -5.50 -3.25 -28.04
CA ASN A 73 -6.03 -4.61 -27.87
C ASN A 73 -4.99 -5.70 -28.21
N THR A 74 -3.70 -5.38 -28.09
CA THR A 74 -2.56 -6.24 -28.48
C THR A 74 -2.16 -7.22 -27.39
N SER A 75 -2.57 -6.97 -26.14
CA SER A 75 -2.26 -7.85 -25.02
C SER A 75 -3.14 -9.11 -25.08
N THR A 76 -2.51 -10.28 -25.14
CA THR A 76 -3.19 -11.58 -25.09
C THR A 76 -3.62 -11.99 -23.67
N ASN A 77 -3.01 -11.38 -22.64
CA ASN A 77 -3.27 -11.66 -21.23
C ASN A 77 -4.09 -10.57 -20.53
N GLY A 78 -4.48 -9.51 -21.23
CA GLY A 78 -5.31 -8.43 -20.70
C GLY A 78 -4.58 -7.40 -19.84
N PHE A 79 -3.24 -7.34 -19.89
CA PHE A 79 -2.42 -6.32 -19.23
C PHE A 79 -3.03 -4.91 -19.35
N GLY A 80 -3.19 -4.23 -18.20
CA GLY A 80 -3.77 -2.88 -18.12
C GLY A 80 -5.29 -2.83 -17.93
N ILE A 81 -6.01 -3.94 -18.01
CA ILE A 81 -7.43 -3.99 -17.64
C ILE A 81 -7.59 -3.81 -16.13
N ILE A 82 -8.57 -3.02 -15.71
CA ILE A 82 -9.02 -2.93 -14.31
C ILE A 82 -10.50 -3.28 -14.23
N ASN A 83 -10.83 -4.22 -13.35
CA ASN A 83 -12.21 -4.58 -13.03
C ASN A 83 -12.58 -4.11 -11.63
N MET A 84 -13.70 -3.40 -11.52
CA MET A 84 -14.35 -3.05 -10.25
C MET A 84 -15.23 -4.21 -9.81
N ILE A 85 -15.14 -4.58 -8.54
CA ILE A 85 -15.84 -5.74 -7.98
C ILE A 85 -16.68 -5.39 -6.75
N ASP A 86 -17.83 -6.08 -6.67
CA ASP A 86 -18.69 -6.14 -5.51
C ASP A 86 -19.25 -7.56 -5.39
N ASN A 87 -18.35 -8.52 -5.16
CA ASN A 87 -18.64 -9.93 -5.27
C ASN A 87 -19.20 -10.53 -3.96
N PRO A 88 -20.14 -11.48 -4.02
CA PRO A 88 -20.58 -12.24 -2.86
C PRO A 88 -19.45 -13.05 -2.20
N LEU A 89 -19.47 -13.12 -0.87
CA LEU A 89 -18.71 -14.10 -0.09
C LEU A 89 -19.67 -15.04 0.62
N THR A 90 -19.49 -16.36 0.46
CA THR A 90 -20.35 -17.38 1.06
C THR A 90 -19.54 -18.36 1.92
N ALA A 91 -20.23 -19.04 2.84
CA ALA A 91 -19.64 -20.08 3.70
C ALA A 91 -19.37 -21.41 2.97
N GLY A 92 -20.03 -21.64 1.83
CA GLY A 92 -19.88 -22.82 0.98
C GLY A 92 -19.69 -22.45 -0.50
N PRO A 93 -19.26 -23.39 -1.35
CA PRO A 93 -18.92 -23.12 -2.75
C PRO A 93 -20.12 -22.78 -3.64
N GLU A 94 -21.33 -23.17 -3.25
CA GLU A 94 -22.54 -22.88 -4.02
C GLU A 94 -23.05 -21.47 -3.75
N MET A 95 -23.59 -20.80 -4.77
CA MET A 95 -24.21 -19.47 -4.64
C MET A 95 -25.44 -19.45 -3.70
N SER A 96 -26.08 -20.60 -3.50
CA SER A 96 -27.18 -20.78 -2.53
C SER A 96 -26.70 -20.91 -1.08
N SER A 97 -25.39 -21.06 -0.85
CA SER A 97 -24.82 -21.15 0.49
C SER A 97 -25.04 -19.85 1.27
N LYS A 98 -24.97 -19.94 2.61
CA LYS A 98 -25.08 -18.77 3.47
C LYS A 98 -24.08 -17.67 3.05
N MET A 99 -24.61 -16.50 2.69
CA MET A 99 -23.80 -15.30 2.46
C MET A 99 -23.21 -14.82 3.79
N VAL A 100 -21.92 -14.54 3.81
CA VAL A 100 -21.17 -14.11 5.01
C VAL A 100 -20.56 -12.72 4.86
N GLY A 101 -20.49 -12.21 3.65
CA GLY A 101 -19.84 -10.94 3.34
C GLY A 101 -19.88 -10.59 1.86
N ARG A 102 -19.12 -9.55 1.51
CA ARG A 102 -18.82 -9.16 0.14
C ARG A 102 -17.34 -8.81 -0.02
N ALA A 103 -16.78 -9.13 -1.18
CA ALA A 103 -15.46 -8.66 -1.61
C ALA A 103 -15.65 -7.41 -2.48
N GLN A 104 -15.15 -6.28 -1.99
CA GLN A 104 -15.34 -4.97 -2.60
C GLN A 104 -14.00 -4.30 -2.88
N GLY A 105 -13.83 -3.78 -4.08
CA GLY A 105 -12.59 -3.15 -4.51
C GLY A 105 -12.36 -3.37 -6.00
N PHE A 106 -11.11 -3.57 -6.41
CA PHE A 106 -10.79 -3.87 -7.79
C PHE A 106 -9.67 -4.89 -7.91
N TYR A 107 -9.53 -5.45 -9.11
CA TYR A 107 -8.31 -6.12 -9.52
C TYR A 107 -7.82 -5.59 -10.86
N ALA A 108 -6.51 -5.59 -11.05
CA ALA A 108 -5.87 -5.14 -12.29
C ALA A 108 -4.98 -6.24 -12.86
N LEU A 109 -4.98 -6.40 -14.18
CA LEU A 109 -4.07 -7.32 -14.87
C LEU A 109 -2.70 -6.65 -15.02
N ALA A 110 -1.74 -7.10 -14.22
CA ALA A 110 -0.52 -6.35 -13.92
C ALA A 110 0.78 -7.02 -14.40
N SER A 111 0.68 -8.10 -15.20
CA SER A 111 1.82 -8.80 -15.79
C SER A 111 1.69 -8.82 -17.31
N GLN A 112 2.80 -8.57 -18.02
CA GLN A 112 2.87 -8.69 -19.48
C GLN A 112 3.18 -10.13 -19.93
N GLU A 113 3.58 -11.02 -19.03
CA GLU A 113 4.00 -12.40 -19.37
C GLU A 113 2.94 -13.45 -19.03
N GLU A 114 2.15 -13.23 -17.98
CA GLU A 114 1.18 -14.21 -17.49
C GLU A 114 -0.12 -13.53 -17.03
N VAL A 115 -1.21 -14.30 -16.91
CA VAL A 115 -2.46 -13.80 -16.32
C VAL A 115 -2.29 -13.71 -14.81
N ASP A 116 -1.94 -12.52 -14.35
CA ASP A 116 -1.66 -12.24 -12.95
C ASP A 116 -2.30 -10.92 -12.53
N LEU A 117 -2.90 -10.96 -11.34
CA LEU A 117 -3.74 -9.89 -10.86
C LEU A 117 -3.06 -9.16 -9.70
N LEU A 118 -3.06 -7.82 -9.74
CA LEU A 118 -2.97 -7.01 -8.54
C LEU A 118 -4.37 -6.94 -7.92
N MET A 119 -4.56 -7.58 -6.78
CA MET A 119 -5.80 -7.51 -6.01
C MET A 119 -5.74 -6.33 -5.05
N ALA A 120 -6.77 -5.49 -5.02
CA ALA A 120 -6.94 -4.40 -4.06
C ALA A 120 -8.39 -4.40 -3.57
N MET A 121 -8.67 -5.16 -2.51
CA MET A 121 -10.04 -5.43 -2.08
C MET A 121 -10.20 -5.57 -0.57
N ASN A 122 -11.40 -5.29 -0.10
CA ASN A 122 -11.84 -5.55 1.26
C ASN A 122 -12.81 -6.74 1.28
N PHE A 123 -12.60 -7.68 2.18
CA PHE A 123 -13.62 -8.64 2.60
C PHE A 123 -14.44 -8.02 3.71
N ALA A 124 -15.61 -7.48 3.38
CA ALA A 124 -16.55 -6.88 4.32
C ALA A 124 -17.53 -7.95 4.82
N PHE A 125 -17.50 -8.25 6.11
CA PHE A 125 -18.38 -9.26 6.70
C PHE A 125 -19.68 -8.63 7.16
N ILE A 126 -20.80 -9.28 6.84
CA ILE A 126 -22.16 -8.79 7.15
C ILE A 126 -22.89 -9.67 8.17
N GLU A 127 -22.22 -10.72 8.65
CA GLU A 127 -22.84 -11.80 9.40
C GLU A 127 -21.99 -12.23 10.60
N GLY A 128 -22.68 -12.79 11.58
CA GLY A 128 -22.08 -13.32 12.80
C GLY A 128 -21.30 -12.26 13.58
N LYS A 129 -20.29 -12.71 14.32
CA LYS A 129 -19.48 -11.86 15.20
C LYS A 129 -18.69 -10.78 14.44
N TYR A 130 -18.31 -11.05 13.20
CA TYR A 130 -17.50 -10.12 12.40
C TYR A 130 -18.35 -9.13 11.60
N ASN A 131 -19.68 -9.13 11.77
CA ASN A 131 -20.57 -8.18 11.11
C ASN A 131 -20.07 -6.73 11.30
N GLY A 132 -19.96 -5.99 10.20
CA GLY A 132 -19.47 -4.62 10.14
C GLY A 132 -17.94 -4.50 10.17
N SER A 133 -17.21 -5.61 10.29
CA SER A 133 -15.75 -5.64 10.23
C SER A 133 -15.27 -5.98 8.82
N SER A 134 -14.03 -5.58 8.48
CA SER A 134 -13.44 -5.93 7.19
C SER A 134 -11.96 -6.31 7.27
N ILE A 135 -11.50 -7.13 6.33
CA ILE A 135 -10.08 -7.45 6.11
C ILE A 135 -9.67 -6.86 4.77
N THR A 136 -8.55 -6.14 4.73
CA THR A 136 -7.99 -5.57 3.49
C THR A 136 -6.92 -6.49 2.93
N VAL A 137 -7.10 -6.91 1.68
CA VAL A 137 -6.16 -7.70 0.89
C VAL A 137 -5.60 -6.82 -0.21
N LEU A 138 -4.27 -6.71 -0.25
CA LEU A 138 -3.55 -6.04 -1.32
C LEU A 138 -2.33 -6.84 -1.71
N GLY A 139 -2.26 -7.28 -2.95
CA GLY A 139 -1.08 -7.95 -3.48
C GLY A 139 -1.32 -8.78 -4.73
N ARG A 140 -0.26 -9.47 -5.13
CA ARG A 140 -0.18 -10.31 -6.33
C ARG A 140 -1.03 -11.58 -6.22
N ASN A 141 -1.69 -11.99 -7.30
CA ASN A 141 -2.57 -13.15 -7.36
C ASN A 141 -2.42 -13.89 -8.69
N GLN A 142 -1.52 -14.88 -8.69
CA GLN A 142 -1.16 -15.67 -9.87
C GLN A 142 -2.25 -16.68 -10.20
N VAL A 143 -3.10 -16.36 -11.19
CA VAL A 143 -4.41 -17.00 -11.36
C VAL A 143 -4.34 -18.52 -11.51
N PHE A 144 -3.32 -19.02 -12.21
CA PHE A 144 -3.15 -20.45 -12.52
C PHE A 144 -2.37 -21.25 -11.47
N SER A 145 -1.90 -20.61 -10.39
CA SER A 145 -1.25 -21.32 -9.29
C SER A 145 -2.28 -22.08 -8.44
N LYS A 146 -1.96 -23.33 -8.07
CA LYS A 146 -2.83 -24.18 -7.23
C LYS A 146 -3.16 -23.55 -5.88
N ILE A 147 -2.17 -22.87 -5.29
CA ILE A 147 -2.30 -22.11 -4.04
C ILE A 147 -1.78 -20.71 -4.32
N ARG A 148 -2.59 -19.70 -3.99
CA ARG A 148 -2.29 -18.29 -4.22
C ARG A 148 -2.22 -17.59 -2.88
N GLU A 149 -1.06 -17.04 -2.54
CA GLU A 149 -0.85 -16.31 -1.29
C GLU A 149 -0.99 -14.81 -1.53
N MET A 150 -1.94 -14.18 -0.85
CA MET A 150 -2.17 -12.74 -0.91
C MET A 150 -1.99 -12.12 0.48
N PRO A 151 -1.26 -11.00 0.60
CA PRO A 151 -1.06 -10.31 1.88
C PRO A 151 -2.36 -9.70 2.41
N VAL A 152 -2.62 -9.93 3.70
CA VAL A 152 -3.56 -9.12 4.49
C VAL A 152 -2.78 -7.92 5.02
N ILE A 153 -3.15 -6.72 4.58
CA ILE A 153 -2.41 -5.47 4.88
C ILE A 153 -3.10 -4.62 5.96
N GLY A 154 -4.32 -4.99 6.35
CA GLY A 154 -5.10 -4.23 7.32
C GLY A 154 -6.49 -4.81 7.55
N GLY A 155 -7.28 -4.07 8.33
CA GLY A 155 -8.68 -4.37 8.59
C GLY A 155 -9.35 -3.34 9.48
N SER A 156 -10.68 -3.38 9.52
CA SER A 156 -11.53 -2.48 10.32
C SER A 156 -12.41 -3.27 11.30
N GLY A 157 -12.98 -2.57 12.29
CA GLY A 157 -13.86 -3.17 13.28
C GLY A 157 -13.11 -4.16 14.18
N LEU A 158 -13.54 -5.42 14.25
CA LEU A 158 -12.86 -6.42 15.08
C LEU A 158 -11.46 -6.80 14.59
N PHE A 159 -11.08 -6.36 13.38
CA PHE A 159 -9.72 -6.53 12.84
C PHE A 159 -8.82 -5.33 13.11
N SER A 160 -9.35 -4.19 13.57
CA SER A 160 -8.55 -3.02 13.97
C SER A 160 -8.02 -3.09 15.41
N LEU A 161 -7.73 -4.31 15.91
CA LEU A 161 -7.30 -4.70 17.26
C LEU A 161 -8.42 -5.29 18.16
N VAL A 162 -8.54 -6.64 18.10
CA VAL A 162 -9.13 -7.60 19.07
C VAL A 162 -10.67 -7.77 19.10
N PHE A 163 -11.18 -9.01 18.96
CA PHE A 163 -11.94 -9.87 19.91
C PHE A 163 -12.42 -11.15 19.18
N GLY A 164 -12.29 -12.36 19.75
CA GLY A 164 -13.32 -13.14 20.48
C GLY A 164 -13.41 -14.60 19.97
N GLU A 165 -14.32 -15.42 20.52
CA GLU A 165 -14.43 -16.89 20.42
C GLU A 165 -14.76 -17.47 19.02
N SER A 166 -14.68 -18.80 18.90
CA SER A 166 -14.79 -19.60 17.67
C SER A 166 -16.20 -19.67 17.10
N TYR A 167 -16.34 -19.49 15.78
CA TYR A 167 -17.56 -19.70 15.01
C TYR A 167 -17.27 -20.60 13.79
N GLY A 168 -18.29 -21.23 13.20
CA GLY A 168 -18.14 -22.29 12.20
C GLY A 168 -17.24 -21.98 10.98
N TYR A 169 -17.12 -20.71 10.56
CA TYR A 169 -16.26 -20.27 9.46
C TYR A 169 -15.00 -19.52 9.91
N ALA A 170 -14.83 -19.29 11.22
CA ALA A 170 -13.76 -18.49 11.79
C ALA A 170 -13.30 -18.99 13.17
N LYS A 171 -12.07 -19.49 13.29
CA LYS A 171 -11.51 -19.98 14.57
C LYS A 171 -10.25 -19.23 14.98
N THR A 172 -10.08 -19.03 16.29
CA THR A 172 -8.83 -18.49 16.84
C THR A 172 -7.74 -19.56 16.81
N ILE A 173 -6.53 -19.21 16.41
CA ILE A 173 -5.36 -20.11 16.33
C ILE A 173 -4.26 -19.64 17.30
N ASP A 174 -3.56 -20.59 17.93
CA ASP A 174 -2.34 -20.29 18.70
C ASP A 174 -1.22 -19.84 17.75
N LYS A 175 -0.55 -18.73 18.06
CA LYS A 175 0.60 -18.23 17.29
C LYS A 175 1.69 -19.27 17.08
N LYS A 176 1.89 -20.19 18.04
CA LYS A 176 2.84 -21.31 17.93
C LYS A 176 2.54 -22.24 16.76
N PHE A 177 1.27 -22.33 16.35
CA PHE A 177 0.81 -23.19 15.25
C PHE A 177 1.33 -22.73 13.88
N PHE A 178 1.69 -21.45 13.71
CA PHE A 178 2.25 -20.93 12.46
C PHE A 178 3.76 -21.15 12.33
N GLY A 179 4.45 -21.64 13.37
CA GLY A 179 5.89 -21.85 13.33
C GLY A 179 6.68 -20.58 12.93
N LEU A 180 6.17 -19.39 13.27
CA LEU A 180 6.87 -18.13 13.01
C LEU A 180 8.25 -18.22 13.67
N LYS A 181 9.29 -18.12 12.84
CA LYS A 181 10.68 -18.12 13.28
C LYS A 181 11.01 -16.76 13.91
N GLU A 182 12.24 -16.58 14.35
CA GLU A 182 12.70 -15.28 14.83
C GLU A 182 12.58 -14.20 13.74
N GLU A 183 12.20 -12.99 14.14
CA GLU A 183 12.11 -11.86 13.23
C GLU A 183 13.48 -11.55 12.61
N LYS A 184 13.54 -11.55 11.28
CA LYS A 184 14.70 -11.23 10.47
C LYS A 184 14.61 -9.80 9.95
N ARG A 185 15.78 -9.20 9.78
CA ARG A 185 15.95 -7.93 9.08
C ARG A 185 16.64 -8.20 7.76
N SER A 186 16.12 -7.63 6.68
CA SER A 186 16.76 -7.73 5.37
C SER A 186 16.80 -6.38 4.68
N HIS A 187 17.89 -6.17 3.96
CA HIS A 187 18.10 -5.01 3.11
C HIS A 187 18.33 -5.51 1.68
N PHE A 188 17.65 -4.87 0.75
CA PHE A 188 17.81 -5.12 -0.68
C PHE A 188 18.14 -3.81 -1.38
N ARG A 189 18.98 -3.88 -2.39
CA ARG A 189 19.23 -2.78 -3.33
C ARG A 189 18.95 -3.31 -4.73
N VAL A 190 18.02 -2.66 -5.42
CA VAL A 190 17.61 -3.02 -6.78
C VAL A 190 17.40 -1.76 -7.61
N TYR A 191 17.42 -1.89 -8.93
CA TYR A 191 17.15 -0.82 -9.87
C TYR A 191 15.86 -1.14 -10.63
N TRP A 192 14.91 -0.23 -10.52
CA TRP A 192 13.61 -0.29 -11.18
C TRP A 192 13.66 0.54 -12.46
N HIS A 193 13.19 -0.03 -13.57
CA HIS A 193 13.24 0.61 -14.89
C HIS A 193 11.84 0.79 -15.46
N ASP A 194 11.37 2.03 -15.48
CA ASP A 194 10.13 2.44 -16.16
C ASP A 194 10.45 2.65 -17.63
N ILE A 195 9.83 1.88 -18.53
CA ILE A 195 10.13 1.93 -19.96
C ILE A 195 8.83 2.18 -20.72
N TYR A 196 8.65 3.40 -21.20
CA TYR A 196 7.56 3.80 -22.11
C TYR A 196 7.95 3.70 -23.57
N SER A 197 9.26 3.71 -23.86
CA SER A 197 9.78 3.81 -25.21
C SER A 197 10.29 2.47 -25.77
N GLY A 198 10.68 2.48 -27.05
CA GLY A 198 11.22 1.31 -27.73
C GLY A 198 10.14 0.32 -28.19
N SER A 199 10.59 -0.87 -28.61
CA SER A 199 9.70 -1.92 -29.13
C SER A 199 9.00 -2.75 -28.05
N ASN A 200 9.55 -2.76 -26.83
CA ASN A 200 9.10 -3.58 -25.71
C ASN A 200 8.90 -2.72 -24.46
N PRO A 201 7.92 -1.79 -24.45
CA PRO A 201 7.65 -0.97 -23.29
C PRO A 201 7.11 -1.82 -22.13
N THR A 202 7.58 -1.54 -20.92
CA THR A 202 7.15 -2.21 -19.68
C THR A 202 6.10 -1.41 -18.91
N ALA A 203 5.91 -0.15 -19.31
CA ALA A 203 4.92 0.78 -18.78
C ALA A 203 3.94 1.24 -19.85
N MET A 204 2.68 1.46 -19.44
CA MET A 204 1.62 1.88 -20.35
C MET A 204 0.60 2.77 -19.65
N ALA A 205 0.36 3.95 -20.22
CA ALA A 205 -0.72 4.83 -19.81
C ALA A 205 -2.08 4.16 -20.05
N ILE A 206 -2.85 3.93 -18.98
CA ILE A 206 -4.18 3.31 -19.03
C ILE A 206 -5.31 4.32 -18.79
N VAL A 207 -5.00 5.46 -18.17
CA VAL A 207 -5.90 6.61 -18.03
C VAL A 207 -5.12 7.88 -18.29
N GLN A 208 -5.64 8.72 -19.18
CA GLN A 208 -5.05 10.02 -19.51
C GLN A 208 -5.40 11.06 -18.42
N PRO A 209 -4.52 12.05 -18.16
CA PRO A 209 -4.82 13.11 -17.22
C PRO A 209 -5.98 13.99 -17.71
N GLN A 210 -6.53 14.80 -16.82
CA GLN A 210 -7.44 15.86 -17.23
C GLN A 210 -6.72 16.89 -18.12
N ASN A 211 -7.41 17.38 -19.14
CA ASN A 211 -6.89 18.44 -20.03
C ASN A 211 -6.40 19.65 -19.22
N ASN A 212 -5.26 20.23 -19.64
CA ASN A 212 -4.61 21.39 -19.02
C ASN A 212 -4.09 21.19 -17.58
N SER A 213 -3.91 19.95 -17.13
CA SER A 213 -3.27 19.69 -15.84
C SER A 213 -1.75 19.85 -15.91
N SER A 214 -1.18 20.79 -15.15
CA SER A 214 0.27 20.97 -15.01
C SER A 214 0.96 19.84 -14.23
N THR A 215 0.20 19.11 -13.41
CA THR A 215 0.70 17.98 -12.58
C THR A 215 0.32 16.62 -13.14
N MET A 216 -0.34 16.58 -14.30
CA MET A 216 -0.92 15.37 -14.90
C MET A 216 -1.95 14.68 -13.99
N PHE A 217 -2.64 15.43 -13.12
CA PHE A 217 -3.62 14.89 -12.18
C PHE A 217 -4.66 13.99 -12.88
N GLY A 218 -4.89 12.80 -12.31
CA GLY A 218 -5.78 11.78 -12.85
C GLY A 218 -5.12 10.80 -13.82
N PHE A 219 -3.87 11.02 -14.23
CA PHE A 219 -3.09 10.05 -15.01
C PHE A 219 -2.90 8.73 -14.25
N LEU A 220 -3.03 7.60 -14.93
CA LEU A 220 -2.67 6.27 -14.43
C LEU A 220 -1.81 5.51 -15.45
N SER A 221 -0.75 4.87 -14.96
CA SER A 221 0.10 3.98 -15.76
C SER A 221 0.23 2.60 -15.13
N MET A 222 -0.03 1.56 -15.91
CA MET A 222 0.20 0.16 -15.55
C MET A 222 1.65 -0.21 -15.85
N ILE A 223 2.28 -0.96 -14.95
CA ILE A 223 3.69 -1.34 -15.03
C ILE A 223 3.90 -2.84 -14.82
N ASP A 224 4.83 -3.41 -15.59
CA ASP A 224 5.48 -4.71 -15.39
C ASP A 224 6.99 -4.55 -15.56
N ASP A 225 7.58 -3.71 -14.71
CA ASP A 225 8.93 -3.19 -14.90
C ASP A 225 10.01 -4.12 -14.35
N PRO A 226 11.17 -4.26 -15.02
CA PRO A 226 12.25 -5.09 -14.54
C PRO A 226 12.91 -4.49 -13.29
N LEU A 227 13.32 -5.37 -12.38
CA LEU A 227 14.20 -5.06 -11.27
C LEU A 227 15.57 -5.71 -11.51
N THR A 228 16.65 -4.94 -11.54
CA THR A 228 18.01 -5.44 -11.79
C THR A 228 18.98 -5.16 -10.63
N GLU A 229 20.11 -5.88 -10.59
CA GLU A 229 21.17 -5.66 -9.58
C GLU A 229 21.95 -4.35 -9.78
N GLY A 230 22.09 -3.89 -11.02
CA GLY A 230 22.82 -2.68 -11.41
C GLY A 230 21.94 -1.69 -12.16
N PRO A 231 22.38 -0.42 -12.31
CA PRO A 231 21.59 0.66 -12.92
C PRO A 231 21.37 0.50 -14.43
N GLU A 232 22.08 -0.42 -15.07
CA GLU A 232 21.94 -0.65 -16.51
C GLU A 232 20.94 -1.75 -16.79
N LEU A 233 20.07 -1.54 -17.78
CA LEU A 233 18.96 -2.44 -18.09
C LEU A 233 19.43 -3.87 -18.46
N ASN A 234 20.64 -4.01 -19.00
CA ASN A 234 21.26 -5.30 -19.32
C ASN A 234 21.94 -5.98 -18.11
N SER A 235 21.92 -5.36 -16.93
CA SER A 235 22.34 -5.99 -15.68
C SER A 235 21.46 -7.20 -15.37
N LYS A 236 21.96 -8.08 -14.50
CA LYS A 236 21.21 -9.23 -14.01
C LYS A 236 19.81 -8.82 -13.51
N LEU A 237 18.79 -9.42 -14.11
CA LEU A 237 17.40 -9.35 -13.67
C LEU A 237 17.22 -10.14 -12.37
N VAL A 238 16.61 -9.53 -11.37
CA VAL A 238 16.36 -10.14 -10.04
C VAL A 238 14.89 -10.21 -9.68
N GLY A 239 14.03 -9.57 -10.46
CA GLY A 239 12.60 -9.56 -10.24
C GLY A 239 11.87 -8.60 -11.17
N LYS A 240 10.61 -8.38 -10.85
CA LYS A 240 9.76 -7.39 -11.51
C LYS A 240 8.97 -6.55 -10.51
N ALA A 241 8.58 -5.36 -10.93
CA ALA A 241 7.64 -4.50 -10.22
C ALA A 241 6.32 -4.45 -10.99
N GLN A 242 5.29 -5.04 -10.40
CA GLN A 242 3.98 -5.23 -11.04
C GLN A 242 2.91 -4.45 -10.29
N GLY A 243 2.20 -3.59 -11.01
CA GLY A 243 1.13 -2.78 -10.45
C GLY A 243 0.91 -1.52 -11.26
N PHE A 244 0.63 -0.40 -10.60
CA PHE A 244 0.44 0.88 -11.28
C PHE A 244 0.86 2.05 -10.40
N TYR A 245 1.03 3.20 -11.03
CA TYR A 245 1.13 4.46 -10.35
C TYR A 245 0.23 5.50 -11.01
N GLY A 246 -0.09 6.56 -10.25
CA GLY A 246 -0.99 7.60 -10.72
C GLY A 246 -0.65 8.96 -10.17
N SER A 247 -0.90 10.01 -10.96
CA SER A 247 -0.74 11.40 -10.51
C SER A 247 -1.90 11.79 -9.60
N ALA A 248 -1.60 11.88 -8.30
CA ALA A 248 -2.59 11.99 -7.23
C ALA A 248 -2.58 13.36 -6.52
N SER A 249 -1.79 14.33 -7.01
CA SER A 249 -1.74 15.69 -6.47
C SER A 249 -2.06 16.73 -7.54
N GLN A 250 -2.88 17.71 -7.17
CA GLN A 250 -3.23 18.87 -8.01
C GLN A 250 -2.20 20.01 -7.88
N GLU A 251 -1.34 19.98 -6.86
CA GLU A 251 -0.43 21.08 -6.51
C GLU A 251 1.03 20.79 -6.87
N GLU A 252 1.42 19.52 -6.90
CA GLU A 252 2.80 19.08 -7.20
C GLU A 252 2.78 17.76 -7.96
N ASN A 253 3.92 17.36 -8.56
CA ASN A 253 4.10 16.03 -9.17
C ASN A 253 4.27 14.96 -8.07
N GLY A 254 3.15 14.66 -7.41
CA GLY A 254 3.02 13.60 -6.42
C GLY A 254 2.28 12.41 -7.02
N LEU A 255 2.98 11.28 -7.16
CA LEU A 255 2.36 10.03 -7.55
C LEU A 255 1.81 9.29 -6.31
N ILE A 256 0.76 8.50 -6.50
CA ILE A 256 0.48 7.34 -5.67
C ILE A 256 1.04 6.11 -6.39
N VAL A 257 1.76 5.27 -5.66
CA VAL A 257 2.36 4.04 -6.20
C VAL A 257 1.73 2.86 -5.48
N ILE A 258 1.24 1.87 -6.25
CA ILE A 258 0.66 0.62 -5.76
C ILE A 258 1.26 -0.52 -6.58
N MET A 259 2.23 -1.23 -6.01
CA MET A 259 2.96 -2.27 -6.75
C MET A 259 3.45 -3.39 -5.84
N ASN A 260 3.71 -4.55 -6.45
CA ASN A 260 4.44 -5.64 -5.83
C ASN A 260 5.83 -5.74 -6.44
N PHE A 261 6.86 -5.83 -5.60
CA PHE A 261 8.16 -6.32 -6.03
C PHE A 261 8.13 -7.85 -5.96
N VAL A 262 8.29 -8.48 -7.10
CA VAL A 262 8.24 -9.92 -7.31
C VAL A 262 9.66 -10.41 -7.54
N PHE A 263 10.24 -11.08 -6.53
CA PHE A 263 11.61 -11.56 -6.64
C PHE A 263 11.65 -12.88 -7.42
N MET A 264 12.63 -13.02 -8.30
CA MET A 264 12.79 -14.18 -9.19
C MET A 264 14.10 -14.95 -8.94
N GLU A 265 14.95 -14.46 -8.04
CA GLU A 265 16.31 -14.93 -7.85
C GLU A 265 16.60 -15.49 -6.45
N GLY A 266 17.49 -16.48 -6.43
CA GLY A 266 18.01 -17.10 -5.20
C GLY A 266 16.91 -17.63 -4.28
N LYS A 267 17.13 -17.52 -2.96
CA LYS A 267 16.17 -18.01 -1.96
C LYS A 267 14.86 -17.22 -1.91
N TYR A 268 14.81 -16.02 -2.50
CA TYR A 268 13.64 -15.13 -2.47
C TYR A 268 12.72 -15.33 -3.68
N ASN A 269 13.11 -16.18 -4.64
CA ASN A 269 12.30 -16.48 -5.81
C ASN A 269 10.85 -16.85 -5.43
N GLY A 270 9.89 -16.19 -6.06
CA GLY A 270 8.46 -16.34 -5.83
C GLY A 270 7.90 -15.56 -4.63
N SER A 271 8.75 -14.96 -3.79
CA SER A 271 8.32 -14.09 -2.69
C SER A 271 8.06 -12.68 -3.18
N THR A 272 7.12 -11.97 -2.55
CA THR A 272 6.80 -10.60 -2.93
C THR A 272 6.80 -9.62 -1.76
N LEU A 273 7.05 -8.34 -2.07
CA LEU A 273 6.81 -7.22 -1.16
C LEU A 273 5.79 -6.27 -1.77
N THR A 274 4.82 -5.83 -0.98
CA THR A 274 3.77 -4.90 -1.41
C THR A 274 4.09 -3.49 -0.93
N ILE A 275 4.12 -2.55 -1.87
CA ILE A 275 4.43 -1.14 -1.65
C ILE A 275 3.18 -0.32 -2.02
N LEU A 276 2.71 0.47 -1.06
CA LEU A 276 1.66 1.47 -1.27
C LEU A 276 2.10 2.77 -0.61
N GLY A 277 2.30 3.82 -1.40
CA GLY A 277 2.77 5.09 -0.84
C GLY A 277 2.73 6.26 -1.81
N ARG A 278 2.86 7.46 -1.24
CA ARG A 278 3.03 8.69 -2.00
C ARG A 278 4.49 8.84 -2.44
N ASN A 279 4.69 9.18 -3.71
CA ASN A 279 6.00 9.33 -4.34
C ASN A 279 6.12 10.73 -4.98
N LYS A 280 6.79 11.66 -4.28
CA LYS A 280 7.08 13.00 -4.81
C LYS A 280 8.31 12.94 -5.70
N VAL A 281 8.13 12.79 -7.01
CA VAL A 281 9.19 12.32 -7.92
C VAL A 281 10.43 13.22 -8.01
N PHE A 282 10.29 14.51 -7.73
CA PHE A 282 11.39 15.48 -7.74
C PHE A 282 12.17 15.59 -6.43
N LEU A 283 11.74 14.90 -5.36
CA LEU A 283 12.58 14.79 -4.17
C LEU A 283 13.78 13.87 -4.43
N PRO A 284 14.98 14.21 -3.90
CA PRO A 284 16.19 13.43 -4.15
C PRO A 284 16.10 12.01 -3.57
N VAL A 285 15.41 11.84 -2.44
CA VAL A 285 15.12 10.54 -1.84
C VAL A 285 13.67 10.54 -1.39
N ARG A 286 12.95 9.47 -1.73
CA ARG A 286 11.51 9.33 -1.47
C ARG A 286 11.29 8.07 -0.66
N GLU A 287 10.57 8.18 0.45
CA GLU A 287 10.26 7.03 1.30
C GLU A 287 8.83 6.56 1.04
N MET A 288 8.66 5.26 0.85
CA MET A 288 7.34 4.63 0.73
C MET A 288 7.25 3.42 1.65
N PRO A 289 6.10 3.18 2.29
CA PRO A 289 5.92 2.02 3.16
C PRO A 289 5.94 0.68 2.40
N VAL A 290 6.57 -0.32 3.01
CA VAL A 290 6.29 -1.73 2.73
C VAL A 290 5.20 -2.17 3.70
N ILE A 291 4.04 -2.50 3.15
CA ILE A 291 2.81 -2.74 3.93
C ILE A 291 2.41 -4.22 4.01
N GLY A 292 3.14 -5.09 3.32
CA GLY A 292 2.92 -6.52 3.35
C GLY A 292 3.90 -7.27 2.45
N GLY A 293 3.76 -8.59 2.41
CA GLY A 293 4.52 -9.48 1.54
C GLY A 293 3.98 -10.90 1.60
N SER A 294 4.45 -11.73 0.67
CA SER A 294 4.10 -13.15 0.56
C SER A 294 5.35 -14.04 0.56
N GLY A 295 5.16 -15.35 0.75
CA GLY A 295 6.26 -16.31 0.74
C GLY A 295 7.19 -16.07 1.93
N LEU A 296 8.48 -15.84 1.66
CA LEU A 296 9.46 -15.51 2.70
C LEU A 296 9.21 -14.16 3.38
N PHE A 297 8.37 -13.29 2.80
CA PHE A 297 8.03 -11.99 3.35
C PHE A 297 6.65 -11.95 3.97
N ARG A 298 6.10 -13.10 4.39
CA ARG A 298 4.83 -13.12 5.12
C ARG A 298 4.95 -12.28 6.40
N PHE A 299 3.94 -11.44 6.65
CA PHE A 299 3.92 -10.46 7.74
C PHE A 299 5.00 -9.38 7.64
N ALA A 300 5.56 -9.16 6.44
CA ALA A 300 6.56 -8.14 6.24
C ALA A 300 6.04 -6.73 6.53
N ARG A 301 6.89 -5.92 7.16
CA ARG A 301 6.70 -4.48 7.33
C ARG A 301 8.02 -3.75 7.18
N GLY A 302 7.98 -2.52 6.71
CA GLY A 302 9.19 -1.74 6.51
C GLY A 302 8.98 -0.53 5.62
N TYR A 303 10.03 -0.14 4.91
CA TYR A 303 9.99 0.99 4.00
C TYR A 303 11.01 0.81 2.87
N VAL A 304 10.78 1.53 1.78
CA VAL A 304 11.72 1.68 0.68
C VAL A 304 12.18 3.12 0.58
N LYS A 305 13.43 3.33 0.18
CA LYS A 305 13.99 4.62 -0.24
C LYS A 305 14.30 4.57 -1.73
N ALA A 306 13.61 5.40 -2.50
CA ALA A 306 13.78 5.52 -3.94
C ALA A 306 14.60 6.76 -4.29
N ARG A 307 15.60 6.62 -5.17
CA ARG A 307 16.40 7.71 -5.74
C ARG A 307 16.47 7.57 -7.26
N THR A 308 16.08 8.62 -7.98
CA THR A 308 16.13 8.62 -9.45
C THR A 308 17.58 8.72 -9.92
N ILE A 309 18.01 7.81 -10.79
CA ILE A 309 19.36 7.75 -11.35
C ILE A 309 19.37 8.34 -12.76
N LYS A 310 18.39 8.00 -13.58
CA LYS A 310 18.20 8.51 -14.94
C LYS A 310 16.72 8.82 -15.14
N PHE A 311 16.41 9.92 -15.82
CA PHE A 311 15.06 10.23 -16.28
C PHE A 311 15.13 10.97 -17.60
N ASN A 312 14.51 10.40 -18.63
CA ASN A 312 14.40 11.02 -19.94
C ASN A 312 13.00 11.64 -20.07
N GLN A 313 12.95 12.96 -19.99
CA GLN A 313 11.69 13.71 -20.07
C GLN A 313 11.00 13.61 -21.44
N THR A 314 11.75 13.33 -22.50
CA THR A 314 11.20 13.27 -23.87
C THR A 314 10.37 12.02 -24.08
N ASN A 315 10.81 10.87 -23.55
CA ASN A 315 10.14 9.59 -23.77
C ASN A 315 9.50 8.99 -22.50
N GLY A 316 9.78 9.54 -21.32
CA GLY A 316 9.24 9.09 -20.04
C GLY A 316 10.06 8.00 -19.34
N ASP A 317 11.12 7.47 -19.96
CA ASP A 317 11.89 6.37 -19.39
C ASP A 317 12.66 6.81 -18.14
N ALA A 318 12.65 5.96 -17.12
CA ALA A 318 13.30 6.24 -15.85
C ALA A 318 14.03 5.02 -15.29
N THR A 319 15.20 5.26 -14.68
CA THR A 319 15.89 4.28 -13.83
C THR A 319 15.93 4.81 -12.41
N VAL A 320 15.43 4.03 -11.46
CA VAL A 320 15.32 4.41 -10.06
C VAL A 320 15.98 3.36 -9.18
N GLU A 321 16.92 3.77 -8.34
CA GLU A 321 17.47 2.91 -7.30
C GLU A 321 16.50 2.81 -6.12
N TYR A 322 16.18 1.59 -5.70
CA TYR A 322 15.42 1.29 -4.50
C TYR A 322 16.30 0.62 -3.45
N ASN A 323 16.33 1.20 -2.25
CA ASN A 323 16.83 0.54 -1.04
C ASN A 323 15.63 0.11 -0.19
N ILE A 324 15.49 -1.18 0.04
CA ILE A 324 14.32 -1.78 0.71
C ILE A 324 14.77 -2.29 2.07
N TYR A 325 14.13 -1.84 3.14
CA TYR A 325 14.41 -2.27 4.51
C TYR A 325 13.17 -2.97 5.06
N VAL A 326 13.27 -4.26 5.34
CA VAL A 326 12.12 -5.09 5.71
C VAL A 326 12.39 -5.95 6.94
N LEU A 327 11.39 -6.00 7.82
CA LEU A 327 11.27 -6.96 8.92
C LEU A 327 10.34 -8.09 8.47
N HIS A 328 10.75 -9.35 8.64
CA HIS A 328 9.98 -10.57 8.28
C HIS A 328 10.37 -11.75 9.20
N TYR A 329 9.95 -12.99 8.95
CA TYR A 329 10.13 -14.14 9.85
C TYR A 329 10.74 -15.37 9.14
#